data_AF-A0AA37U699-F1
#
_entry.id   AF-A0AA37U699-F1
#
_cell.length_a   1.000
_cell.length_b   1.000
_cell.length_c   1.000
_cell.angle_alpha   90.00
_cell.angle_beta   90.00
_cell.angle_gamma   90.00
#
_symmetry.space_group_name_H-M   'P 1'
#
loop_
_entity.id
_entity.type
_entity.pdbx_description
1 polymer ?
#
loop_
_entity_poly.entity_id
_entity_poly.type
_entity_poly.pdbx_seq_one_letter_code
_entity_poly.pdbx_strand_id
1 'polypeptide(L)' 'MTRRATDNSKALDAFIAAKTEIDAMLERLAAFSADHFETSPDEINWGHVGTLNHYRAKLREITDMAFHEGEHAE' A
#
# COMPACT_ATOMS: atom_id res chain seq x y z
N MET A 1 -18.24 40.09 -9.82
CA MET A 1 -18.25 38.69 -9.35
C MET A 1 -16.86 38.34 -8.84
N THR A 2 -16.63 38.45 -7.54
CA THR A 2 -15.41 37.96 -6.90
C THR A 2 -15.48 36.44 -6.86
N ARG A 3 -14.60 35.77 -7.62
CA ARG A 3 -14.42 34.32 -7.58
C ARG A 3 -13.97 33.98 -6.16
N ARG A 4 -14.88 33.45 -5.34
CA ARG A 4 -14.56 32.92 -4.02
C ARG A 4 -13.59 31.77 -4.27
N ALA A 5 -12.30 31.99 -4.00
CA ALA A 5 -11.32 30.92 -4.01
C ALA A 5 -11.83 29.86 -3.04
N THR A 6 -12.16 28.67 -3.53
CA THR A 6 -12.55 27.56 -2.66
C THR A 6 -11.35 27.26 -1.77
N ASP A 7 -11.49 27.50 -0.47
CA ASP A 7 -10.46 27.18 0.52
C ASP A 7 -10.35 25.65 0.60
N ASN A 8 -9.40 25.09 -0.14
CA ASN A 8 -9.13 23.64 -0.17
C ASN A 8 -8.27 23.19 1.01
N SER A 9 -7.96 24.07 1.95
CA SER A 9 -7.06 23.83 3.07
C SER A 9 -7.45 22.58 3.87
N LYS A 10 -8.75 22.35 4.09
CA LYS A 10 -9.24 21.12 4.76
C LYS A 10 -9.03 19.85 3.95
N ALA A 11 -9.22 19.91 2.63
CA ALA A 11 -9.00 18.76 1.76
C ALA A 11 -7.51 18.43 1.64
N LEU A 12 -6.66 19.46 1.62
CA LEU A 12 -5.20 19.30 1.62
C LEU A 12 -4.70 18.66 2.92
N ASP A 13 -5.20 19.13 4.06
CA ASP A 13 -4.86 18.55 5.38
C ASP A 13 -5.27 17.07 5.45
N ALA A 14 -6.51 16.75 5.06
CA ALA A 14 -6.99 15.37 5.00
C ALA A 14 -6.16 14.48 4.04
N PHE A 15 -5.76 15.03 2.90
CA PHE A 15 -4.90 14.31 1.94
C PHE A 15 -3.51 14.03 2.53
N ILE A 16 -2.88 15.01 3.17
CA ILE A 16 -1.56 14.86 3.80
C ILE A 16 -1.63 13.84 4.93
N ALA A 17 -2.67 13.89 5.76
CA ALA A 17 -2.89 12.92 6.82
C ALA A 17 -3.01 11.49 6.26
N ALA A 18 -3.88 11.30 5.27
CA ALA A 18 -4.06 9.99 4.62
C ALA A 18 -2.76 9.48 3.96
N LYS A 19 -2.03 10.35 3.26
CA LYS A 19 -0.75 9.99 2.65
C LYS A 19 0.27 9.56 3.71
N THR A 20 0.37 10.32 4.80
CA THR A 20 1.33 10.05 5.89
C THR A 20 1.05 8.69 6.53
N GLU A 21 -0.23 8.35 6.71
CA GLU A 21 -0.63 7.03 7.22
C GLU A 21 -0.23 5.90 6.24
N ILE A 22 -0.49 6.08 4.95
CA ILE A 22 -0.09 5.12 3.90
C ILE A 22 1.44 4.95 3.87
N ASP A 23 2.21 6.05 3.90
CA ASP A 23 3.68 6.00 3.90
C ASP A 23 4.20 5.19 5.09
N ALA A 24 3.64 5.40 6.29
CA ALA A 24 4.01 4.65 7.49
C ALA A 24 3.66 3.16 7.39
N MET A 25 2.51 2.82 6.79
CA MET A 25 2.14 1.42 6.55
C MET A 25 3.09 0.74 5.55
N LEU A 26 3.48 1.43 4.49
CA LEU A 26 4.42 0.92 3.49
C LEU A 26 5.83 0.72 4.08
N GLU A 27 6.32 1.67 4.88
CA GLU A 27 7.60 1.53 5.58
C GLU A 27 7.61 0.31 6.49
N ARG A 28 6.53 0.08 7.26
CA ARG A 28 6.40 -1.09 8.13
C ARG A 28 6.43 -2.39 7.35
N LEU A 29 5.74 -2.47 6.22
CA LEU A 29 5.75 -3.66 5.35
C LEU A 29 7.12 -3.90 4.73
N ALA A 30 7.82 -2.84 4.33
CA ALA A 30 9.18 -2.94 3.81
C ALA A 30 10.16 -3.47 4.87
N ALA A 31 10.08 -2.97 6.10
CA ALA A 31 10.87 -3.47 7.22
C ALA A 31 10.57 -4.94 7.54
N PHE A 32 9.29 -5.33 7.56
CA PHE A 32 8.87 -6.71 7.78
C PHE A 32 9.38 -7.66 6.67
N SER A 33 9.35 -7.21 5.42
CA SER A 33 9.92 -7.93 4.27
C SER A 33 11.45 -8.09 4.39
N ALA A 34 12.15 -7.04 4.81
CA ALA A 34 13.60 -7.07 5.03
C ALA A 34 13.99 -8.06 6.16
N ASP A 35 13.13 -8.21 7.16
CA ASP A 35 13.25 -9.21 8.23
C ASP A 35 12.67 -10.59 7.85
N HIS A 36 12.55 -10.89 6.55
CA HIS A 36 12.07 -12.19 6.04
C HIS A 36 10.69 -12.58 6.58
N PHE A 37 9.84 -11.59 6.86
CA PHE A 37 8.54 -11.77 7.50
C PHE A 37 8.64 -12.48 8.85
N GLU A 38 9.66 -12.15 9.64
CA GLU A 38 9.96 -12.75 10.95
C GLU A 38 10.03 -14.30 10.90
N THR A 39 10.38 -14.87 9.74
CA THR A 39 10.40 -16.31 9.51
C THR A 39 11.82 -16.79 9.24
N SER A 40 12.29 -17.76 10.04
CA SER A 40 13.58 -18.42 9.82
C SER A 40 13.49 -19.44 8.68
N PRO A 41 14.55 -19.63 7.88
CA PRO A 41 14.54 -20.58 6.75
C PRO A 41 14.20 -22.01 7.16
N ASP A 42 14.62 -22.45 8.35
CA ASP A 42 14.35 -23.79 8.88
C ASP A 42 12.88 -24.03 9.28
N GLU A 43 12.10 -22.95 9.46
CA GLU A 43 10.70 -23.00 9.88
C GLU A 43 9.71 -22.90 8.70
N ILE A 44 10.22 -22.54 7.51
CA ILE A 44 9.41 -22.33 6.30
C ILE A 44 8.67 -23.61 5.91
N ASN A 45 7.36 -23.47 5.74
CA ASN A 45 6.48 -24.49 5.23
C ASN A 45 5.42 -23.88 4.31
N TRP A 46 4.59 -24.72 3.67
CA TRP A 46 3.55 -24.30 2.73
C TRP A 46 2.51 -23.34 3.35
N GLY A 47 2.31 -23.34 4.67
CA GLY A 47 1.50 -22.36 5.36
C GLY A 47 2.05 -20.94 5.25
N HIS A 48 3.37 -20.76 5.43
CA HIS A 48 4.03 -19.46 5.25
C HIS A 48 3.94 -18.98 3.81
N VAL A 49 4.13 -19.90 2.85
CA VAL A 49 3.97 -19.59 1.41
C VAL A 49 2.54 -19.13 1.10
N GLY A 50 1.53 -19.76 1.70
CA GLY A 50 0.13 -19.33 1.61
C GLY A 50 -0.10 -17.91 2.12
N THR A 51 0.43 -17.58 3.30
CA THR A 51 0.37 -16.24 3.89
C THR A 51 1.03 -15.19 3.00
N LEU A 52 2.22 -15.45 2.48
CA LEU A 52 2.91 -14.51 1.58
C LEU A 52 2.17 -14.31 0.26
N ASN A 53 1.58 -15.37 -0.30
CA ASN A 53 0.74 -15.24 -1.49
C ASN A 53 -0.49 -14.37 -1.24
N HIS A 54 -1.08 -14.45 -0.04
CA HIS A 54 -2.18 -13.58 0.34
C HIS A 54 -1.77 -12.10 0.40
N TYR A 55 -0.64 -11.78 1.05
CA TYR A 55 -0.12 -10.41 1.08
C TYR A 55 0.24 -9.90 -0.31
N ARG A 56 0.89 -10.74 -1.13
CA ARG A 56 1.22 -10.44 -2.52
C ARG A 56 -0.02 -10.10 -3.35
N ALA A 57 -1.11 -10.87 -3.21
CA ALA A 57 -2.34 -10.61 -3.96
C ALA A 57 -2.94 -9.25 -3.62
N LYS A 58 -2.97 -8.88 -2.33
CA LYS A 58 -3.46 -7.57 -1.88
C LYS A 58 -2.60 -6.41 -2.38
N LEU A 59 -1.27 -6.53 -2.28
CA LEU A 59 -0.36 -5.50 -2.77
C LEU A 59 -0.48 -5.33 -4.29
N ARG A 60 -0.66 -6.42 -5.02
CA ARG A 60 -0.91 -6.39 -6.46
C ARG A 60 -2.20 -5.66 -6.78
N GLU A 61 -3.31 -6.00 -6.12
CA GLU A 61 -4.60 -5.31 -6.31
C GLU A 61 -4.46 -3.78 -6.10
N ILE A 62 -3.76 -3.36 -5.04
CA ILE A 62 -3.51 -1.93 -4.76
C ILE A 62 -2.68 -1.27 -5.86
N THR A 63 -1.67 -1.97 -6.36
CA THR A 63 -0.79 -1.48 -7.43
C THR A 63 -1.56 -1.36 -8.75
N ASP A 64 -2.28 -2.40 -9.13
CA ASP A 64 -3.16 -2.41 -10.32
C ASP A 64 -4.18 -1.25 -10.27
N MET A 65 -4.79 -1.00 -9.11
CA MET A 65 -5.71 0.14 -8.92
C MET A 65 -5.00 1.50 -9.05
N ALA A 66 -3.76 1.63 -8.57
CA ALA A 66 -3.02 2.89 -8.62
C ALA A 66 -2.51 3.22 -10.04
N PHE A 67 -2.15 2.19 -10.80
CA PHE A 67 -1.53 2.34 -12.13
C PHE A 67 -2.46 2.00 -13.29
N HIS A 68 -3.71 1.61 -13.01
CA HIS A 68 -4.73 1.22 -14.01
C HIS A 68 -4.28 0.02 -14.87
N GLU A 69 -3.39 -0.83 -14.35
CA GLU A 69 -2.80 -1.98 -15.07
C GLU A 69 -3.82 -3.10 -15.34
N GLY A 70 -5.00 -3.03 -14.73
CA GLY A 70 -6.12 -3.96 -14.94
C GLY A 70 -7.08 -3.60 -16.08
N GLU A 71 -7.05 -2.37 -16.63
CA GLU A 71 -7.93 -1.94 -17.74
C GLU A 71 -7.23 -1.83 -19.11
N HIS A 72 -5.90 -1.99 -19.20
CA HIS A 72 -5.15 -1.96 -20.46
C HIS A 72 -4.01 -2.99 -20.52
N ALA A 73 -4.34 -4.26 -20.37
CA ALA A 73 -3.51 -5.35 -20.87
C ALA A 73 -4.20 -5.96 -22.10
N GLU A 74 -4.08 -5.30 -23.26
CA GLU A 74 -4.22 -5.95 -24.57
C GLU A 74 -2.92 -6.68 -24.93
#